data_AF-A0A2U3P4G9-F1
#
_entry.id   AF-A0A2U3P4G9-F1
#
_cell.length_a   1.000
_cell.length_b   1.000
_cell.length_c   1.000
_cell.angle_alpha   90.00
_cell.angle_beta   90.00
_cell.angle_gamma   90.00
#
_symmetry.space_group_name_H-M   'P 1'
#
loop_
_entity.id
_entity.type
_entity.pdbx_description
1 polymer ?
#
loop_
_entity_poly.entity_id
_entity_poly.type
_entity_poly.pdbx_seq_one_letter_code
_entity_poly.pdbx_strand_id
1 'polypeptide(L)'
;VEKMASAPVLRYGALDRAHLTKHLLQLATRVGVSRVTMRELAAEAGTAASSVYYHVRDKRELLDLLIESVLAQIEVPQEGGWEARLVELYMNAWKVLVAVPGIAVLLQEHPHTFAATEMDRATRGILRESGLRKQHFDAAHATLYIHLLGSVQLAHNLHAGAAAHRPSDTTFAYGLRLILAGLLQEIGEES
;
A
#
# COMPACT_ATOMS: atom_id res chain seq x y z
N VAL A 1 -35.52 -24.66 -13.65
CA VAL A 1 -34.11 -24.26 -13.85
C VAL A 1 -34.14 -22.79 -14.20
N GLU A 2 -33.74 -21.98 -13.23
CA GLU A 2 -33.97 -20.54 -13.16
C GLU A 2 -32.87 -19.77 -13.92
N LYS A 3 -33.29 -18.70 -14.58
CA LYS A 3 -32.53 -17.90 -15.55
C LYS A 3 -31.44 -17.11 -14.80
N MET A 4 -30.16 -17.39 -15.04
CA MET A 4 -29.07 -16.49 -14.66
C MET A 4 -29.23 -15.18 -15.44
N ALA A 5 -29.68 -14.12 -14.76
CA ALA A 5 -29.75 -12.79 -15.31
C ALA A 5 -28.33 -12.27 -15.58
N SER A 6 -28.00 -12.08 -16.85
CA SER A 6 -26.78 -11.41 -17.30
C SER A 6 -26.77 -9.98 -16.75
N ALA A 7 -25.73 -9.61 -16.02
CA ALA A 7 -25.47 -8.23 -15.63
C ALA A 7 -25.30 -7.35 -16.89
N PRO A 8 -25.71 -6.06 -16.86
CA PRO A 8 -25.68 -5.21 -18.03
C PRO A 8 -24.24 -4.90 -18.45
N VAL A 9 -23.89 -5.30 -19.67
CA VAL A 9 -22.60 -4.99 -20.31
C VAL A 9 -22.53 -3.48 -20.54
N LEU A 10 -21.54 -2.82 -19.94
CA LEU A 10 -21.28 -1.39 -20.14
C LEU A 10 -21.09 -1.04 -21.64
N ARG A 11 -21.58 0.12 -22.08
CA ARG A 11 -21.44 0.59 -23.47
C ARG A 11 -19.96 0.68 -23.89
N TYR A 12 -19.69 0.38 -25.18
CA TYR A 12 -18.37 0.46 -25.81
C TYR A 12 -17.71 1.82 -25.53
N GLY A 13 -16.58 1.82 -24.82
CA GLY A 13 -15.84 3.02 -24.38
C GLY A 13 -15.95 3.39 -22.89
N ALA A 14 -16.80 2.71 -22.10
CA ALA A 14 -16.98 2.99 -20.67
C ALA A 14 -16.08 2.18 -19.72
N LEU A 15 -15.26 1.27 -20.24
CA LEU A 15 -14.20 0.62 -19.48
C LEU A 15 -12.92 1.44 -19.68
N ASP A 16 -12.71 2.43 -18.82
CA ASP A 16 -11.40 3.06 -18.71
C ASP A 16 -10.59 2.37 -17.59
N ARG A 17 -9.28 2.63 -17.60
CA ARG A 17 -8.37 2.05 -16.61
C ARG A 17 -8.77 2.42 -15.17
N ALA A 18 -9.41 3.58 -14.98
CA ALA A 18 -9.85 4.06 -13.67
C ALA A 18 -11.01 3.20 -13.12
N HIS A 19 -11.95 2.79 -13.95
CA HIS A 19 -13.02 1.86 -13.57
C HIS A 19 -12.46 0.52 -13.09
N LEU A 20 -11.54 -0.08 -13.86
CA LEU A 20 -10.89 -1.34 -13.46
C LEU A 20 -10.09 -1.19 -12.18
N THR A 21 -9.30 -0.13 -12.04
CA THR A 21 -8.53 0.17 -10.82
C THR A 21 -9.43 0.28 -9.58
N LYS A 22 -10.54 1.02 -9.68
CA LYS A 22 -11.50 1.17 -8.57
C LYS A 22 -12.06 -0.18 -8.12
N HIS A 23 -12.55 -0.98 -9.07
CA HIS A 23 -13.13 -2.28 -8.74
C HIS A 23 -12.07 -3.30 -8.29
N LEU A 24 -10.84 -3.22 -8.80
CA LEU A 24 -9.72 -4.02 -8.36
C LEU A 24 -9.37 -3.75 -6.89
N LEU A 25 -9.33 -2.48 -6.50
CA LEU A 25 -9.13 -2.10 -5.11
C LEU A 25 -10.26 -2.62 -4.21
N GLN A 26 -11.52 -2.42 -4.61
CA GLN A 26 -12.70 -2.91 -3.86
C GLN A 26 -12.67 -4.44 -3.68
N LEU A 27 -12.35 -5.17 -4.75
CA LEU A 27 -12.18 -6.62 -4.71
C LEU A 27 -11.06 -6.99 -3.73
N ALA A 28 -9.87 -6.40 -3.88
CA ALA A 28 -8.70 -6.73 -3.05
C ALA A 28 -8.93 -6.42 -1.56
N THR A 29 -9.58 -5.31 -1.21
CA THR A 29 -9.97 -4.99 0.16
C THR A 29 -10.92 -6.04 0.74
N ARG A 30 -11.88 -6.53 -0.06
CA ARG A 30 -12.89 -7.49 0.38
C ARG A 30 -12.36 -8.92 0.48
N VAL A 31 -11.59 -9.37 -0.51
CA VAL A 31 -11.19 -10.77 -0.63
C VAL A 31 -9.72 -11.03 -0.30
N GLY A 32 -8.89 -10.00 -0.24
CA GLY A 32 -7.44 -10.11 -0.10
C GLY A 32 -6.74 -10.38 -1.43
N VAL A 33 -5.46 -9.98 -1.51
CA VAL A 33 -4.62 -10.04 -2.72
C VAL A 33 -4.56 -11.45 -3.33
N SER A 34 -4.47 -12.49 -2.49
CA SER A 34 -4.28 -13.88 -2.93
C SER A 34 -5.47 -14.44 -3.72
N ARG A 35 -6.67 -13.88 -3.52
CA ARG A 35 -7.88 -14.34 -4.22
C ARG A 35 -8.15 -13.57 -5.51
N VAL A 36 -7.63 -12.34 -5.66
CA VAL A 36 -7.85 -11.51 -6.86
C VAL A 36 -7.51 -12.27 -8.15
N THR A 37 -8.45 -12.38 -9.08
CA THR A 37 -8.20 -12.91 -10.44
C THR A 37 -8.84 -12.02 -11.51
N MET A 38 -8.42 -12.18 -12.77
CA MET A 38 -9.05 -11.47 -13.91
C MET A 38 -10.55 -11.72 -13.98
N ARG A 39 -10.99 -12.96 -13.73
CA ARG A 39 -12.40 -13.35 -13.77
C ARG A 39 -13.19 -12.71 -12.64
N GLU A 40 -12.63 -12.67 -11.44
CA GLU A 40 -13.26 -12.01 -10.30
C GLU A 40 -13.32 -10.49 -10.49
N LEU A 41 -12.26 -9.88 -11.02
CA LEU A 41 -12.26 -8.46 -11.37
C LEU A 41 -13.33 -8.15 -12.43
N ALA A 42 -13.44 -8.99 -13.47
CA ALA A 42 -14.46 -8.80 -14.50
C ALA A 42 -15.87 -8.83 -13.91
N ALA A 43 -16.15 -9.79 -13.01
CA ALA A 43 -17.42 -9.89 -12.31
C ALA A 43 -17.67 -8.69 -11.41
N GLU A 44 -16.68 -8.26 -10.61
CA GLU A 44 -16.76 -7.08 -9.74
C GLU A 44 -17.02 -5.80 -10.55
N ALA A 45 -16.35 -5.65 -11.68
CA ALA A 45 -16.43 -4.47 -12.55
C ALA A 45 -17.63 -4.49 -13.51
N GLY A 46 -18.45 -5.56 -13.51
CA GLY A 46 -19.62 -5.69 -14.39
C GLY A 46 -19.26 -5.81 -15.87
N THR A 47 -18.15 -6.48 -16.20
CA THR A 47 -17.64 -6.61 -17.57
C THR A 47 -17.26 -8.05 -17.92
N ALA A 48 -16.93 -8.30 -19.20
CA ALA A 48 -16.42 -9.59 -19.65
C ALA A 48 -14.93 -9.73 -19.31
N ALA A 49 -14.48 -10.97 -19.03
CA ALA A 49 -13.05 -11.23 -18.78
C ALA A 49 -12.16 -10.79 -19.96
N SER A 50 -12.63 -10.96 -21.20
CA SER A 50 -11.93 -10.49 -22.41
C SER A 50 -11.67 -8.99 -22.40
N SER A 51 -12.57 -8.19 -21.81
CA SER A 51 -12.37 -6.75 -21.67
C SER A 51 -11.30 -6.43 -20.65
N VAL A 52 -11.19 -7.18 -19.55
CA VAL A 52 -10.08 -7.01 -18.58
C VAL A 52 -8.74 -7.34 -19.23
N TYR A 53 -8.66 -8.44 -19.98
CA TYR A 53 -7.43 -8.84 -20.70
C TYR A 53 -6.96 -7.81 -21.75
N TYR A 54 -7.86 -6.97 -22.26
CA TYR A 54 -7.49 -5.87 -23.14
C TYR A 54 -6.68 -4.78 -22.42
N HIS A 55 -6.98 -4.53 -21.14
CA HIS A 55 -6.30 -3.51 -20.34
C HIS A 55 -5.14 -4.05 -19.50
N VAL A 56 -5.16 -5.36 -19.19
CA VAL A 56 -4.18 -6.01 -18.32
C VAL A 56 -3.81 -7.36 -18.91
N ARG A 57 -2.57 -7.51 -19.37
CA ARG A 57 -2.11 -8.64 -20.19
C ARG A 57 -2.04 -9.93 -19.40
N ASP A 58 -1.62 -9.86 -18.15
CA ASP A 58 -1.40 -11.03 -17.30
C ASP A 58 -1.61 -10.74 -15.81
N LYS A 59 -1.47 -11.80 -14.99
CA LYS A 59 -1.64 -11.72 -13.53
C LYS A 59 -0.61 -10.79 -12.87
N ARG A 60 0.60 -10.68 -13.42
CA ARG A 60 1.63 -9.78 -12.88
C ARG A 60 1.24 -8.33 -13.10
N GLU A 61 0.83 -7.95 -14.31
CA GLU A 61 0.36 -6.59 -14.60
C GLU A 61 -0.90 -6.24 -13.78
N LEU A 62 -1.75 -7.21 -13.48
CA LEU A 62 -2.90 -7.02 -12.58
C LEU A 62 -2.47 -6.68 -11.15
N LEU A 63 -1.46 -7.37 -10.65
CA LEU A 63 -0.92 -7.16 -9.31
C LEU A 63 -0.13 -5.84 -9.22
N ASP A 64 0.64 -5.50 -10.25
CA ASP A 64 1.30 -4.20 -10.37
C ASP A 64 0.25 -3.07 -10.37
N LEU A 65 -0.82 -3.21 -11.16
CA LEU A 65 -1.93 -2.26 -11.15
C LEU A 65 -2.59 -2.12 -9.78
N LEU A 66 -2.74 -3.22 -9.03
CA LEU A 66 -3.25 -3.17 -7.67
C LEU A 66 -2.31 -2.38 -6.75
N ILE A 67 -0.99 -2.61 -6.82
CA ILE A 67 -0.01 -1.83 -6.05
C ILE A 67 -0.12 -0.34 -6.38
N GLU A 68 -0.11 0.02 -7.67
CA GLU A 68 -0.25 1.41 -8.11
C GLU A 68 -1.50 2.05 -7.53
N SER A 69 -2.62 1.31 -7.58
CA SER A 69 -3.92 1.78 -7.09
C SER A 69 -3.97 1.95 -5.57
N VAL A 70 -3.33 1.05 -4.83
CA VAL A 70 -3.26 1.14 -3.36
C VAL A 70 -2.38 2.30 -2.94
N LEU A 71 -1.16 2.37 -3.45
CA LEU A 71 -0.19 3.38 -3.04
C LEU A 71 -0.59 4.80 -3.48
N ALA A 72 -1.33 4.95 -4.58
CA ALA A 72 -1.86 6.25 -5.00
C ALA A 72 -2.85 6.87 -4.00
N GLN A 73 -3.38 6.09 -3.05
CA GLN A 73 -4.22 6.61 -1.96
C GLN A 73 -3.42 7.19 -0.78
N ILE A 74 -2.10 7.00 -0.76
CA ILE A 74 -1.25 7.52 0.32
C ILE A 74 -1.00 8.99 0.08
N GLU A 75 -1.55 9.83 0.94
CA GLU A 75 -1.31 11.28 0.91
C GLU A 75 0.10 11.59 1.45
N VAL A 76 0.87 12.33 0.64
CA VAL A 76 2.22 12.81 1.02
C VAL A 76 2.10 14.21 1.63
N PRO A 77 2.43 14.39 2.92
CA PRO A 77 2.26 15.66 3.60
C PRO A 77 3.28 16.70 3.12
N GLN A 78 2.82 17.94 2.95
CA GLN A 78 3.62 19.05 2.39
C GLN A 78 3.98 20.12 3.44
N GLU A 79 3.24 20.20 4.53
CA GLU A 79 3.39 21.24 5.54
C GLU A 79 4.10 20.73 6.80
N GLY A 80 4.81 21.61 7.50
CA GLY A 80 5.46 21.30 8.76
C GLY A 80 6.90 20.77 8.66
N GLY A 81 7.51 20.54 9.83
CA GLY A 81 8.86 20.00 9.94
C GLY A 81 8.98 18.58 9.40
N TRP A 82 10.20 18.18 9.04
CA TRP A 82 10.46 16.86 8.46
C TRP A 82 9.96 15.71 9.36
N GLU A 83 10.10 15.83 10.68
CA GLU A 83 9.65 14.79 11.62
C GLU A 83 8.14 14.61 11.56
N ALA A 84 7.38 15.71 11.64
CA ALA A 84 5.93 15.68 11.57
C ALA A 84 5.44 15.11 10.24
N ARG A 85 6.03 15.53 9.13
CA ARG A 85 5.71 15.00 7.79
C ARG A 85 6.05 13.52 7.66
N LEU A 86 7.16 13.07 8.23
CA LEU A 86 7.54 11.67 8.19
C LEU A 86 6.56 10.81 8.99
N VAL A 87 6.17 11.26 10.19
CA VAL A 87 5.14 10.60 10.99
C VAL A 87 3.83 10.50 10.22
N GLU A 88 3.36 11.62 9.68
CA GLU A 88 2.09 11.67 8.95
C GLU A 88 2.10 10.78 7.70
N LEU A 89 3.17 10.82 6.90
CA LEU A 89 3.33 9.95 5.73
C LEU A 89 3.20 8.46 6.10
N TYR A 90 3.89 8.03 7.15
CA TYR A 90 3.87 6.63 7.59
C TYR A 90 2.53 6.23 8.22
N MET A 91 1.85 7.15 8.90
CA MET A 91 0.49 6.92 9.41
C MET A 91 -0.53 6.80 8.27
N ASN A 92 -0.41 7.61 7.22
CA ASN A 92 -1.24 7.52 6.03
C ASN A 92 -1.00 6.19 5.29
N ALA A 93 0.28 5.83 5.10
CA ALA A 93 0.66 4.56 4.50
C ALA A 93 0.11 3.36 5.29
N TRP A 94 0.26 3.37 6.63
CA TRP A 94 -0.29 2.34 7.49
C TRP A 94 -1.78 2.11 7.27
N LYS A 95 -2.58 3.17 7.35
CA LYS A 95 -4.05 3.10 7.19
C LYS A 95 -4.46 2.53 5.85
N VAL A 96 -3.79 2.95 4.78
CA VAL A 96 -4.06 2.48 3.42
C VAL A 96 -3.66 1.02 3.25
N LEU A 97 -2.47 0.64 3.69
CA LEU A 97 -1.94 -0.72 3.49
C LEU A 97 -2.65 -1.76 4.36
N VAL A 98 -2.99 -1.43 5.61
CA VAL A 98 -3.66 -2.38 6.50
C VAL A 98 -5.06 -2.76 5.98
N ALA A 99 -5.70 -1.89 5.20
CA ALA A 99 -7.02 -2.13 4.60
C ALA A 99 -7.02 -3.16 3.45
N VAL A 100 -5.86 -3.59 2.96
CA VAL A 100 -5.76 -4.52 1.82
C VAL A 100 -4.98 -5.78 2.22
N PRO A 101 -5.67 -6.87 2.62
CA PRO A 101 -5.02 -8.07 3.12
C PRO A 101 -4.02 -8.67 2.12
N GLY A 102 -2.77 -8.85 2.57
CA GLY A 102 -1.69 -9.44 1.77
C GLY A 102 -0.90 -8.45 0.91
N ILE A 103 -1.20 -7.15 0.96
CA ILE A 103 -0.46 -6.13 0.19
C ILE A 103 1.01 -6.03 0.62
N ALA A 104 1.32 -6.27 1.90
CA ALA A 104 2.70 -6.18 2.39
C ALA A 104 3.62 -7.24 1.78
N VAL A 105 3.15 -8.48 1.57
CA VAL A 105 3.91 -9.50 0.82
C VAL A 105 4.05 -9.07 -0.63
N LEU A 106 2.96 -8.60 -1.24
CA LEU A 106 2.96 -8.24 -2.65
C LEU A 106 3.96 -7.10 -2.96
N LEU A 107 4.05 -6.09 -2.09
CA LEU A 107 5.02 -5.01 -2.20
C LEU A 107 6.48 -5.48 -2.11
N GLN A 108 6.75 -6.54 -1.35
CA GLN A 108 8.09 -7.14 -1.28
C GLN A 108 8.43 -7.93 -2.55
N GLU A 109 7.45 -8.58 -3.17
CA GLU A 109 7.61 -9.32 -4.42
C GLU A 109 7.72 -8.39 -5.65
N HIS A 110 7.12 -7.20 -5.59
CA HIS A 110 7.04 -6.24 -6.69
C HIS A 110 7.47 -4.81 -6.27
N PRO A 111 8.74 -4.60 -5.84
CA PRO A 111 9.18 -3.35 -5.22
C PRO A 111 9.45 -2.20 -6.22
N HIS A 112 9.20 -2.40 -7.51
CA HIS A 112 9.64 -1.47 -8.58
C HIS A 112 8.49 -0.90 -9.41
N THR A 113 7.26 -0.89 -8.88
CA THR A 113 6.18 -0.12 -9.49
C THR A 113 6.47 1.38 -9.38
N PHE A 114 5.79 2.18 -10.20
CA PHE A 114 5.97 3.63 -10.20
C PHE A 114 5.58 4.22 -8.83
N ALA A 115 4.39 3.89 -8.30
CA ALA A 115 3.97 4.40 -7.00
C ALA A 115 4.86 3.92 -5.83
N ALA A 116 5.42 2.70 -5.89
CA ALA A 116 6.38 2.25 -4.88
C ALA A 116 7.67 3.09 -4.92
N THR A 117 8.13 3.42 -6.13
CA THR A 117 9.28 4.29 -6.34
C THR A 117 9.00 5.72 -5.86
N GLU A 118 7.81 6.26 -6.10
CA GLU A 118 7.43 7.60 -5.61
C GLU A 118 7.30 7.65 -4.09
N MET A 119 6.79 6.59 -3.45
CA MET A 119 6.73 6.48 -1.98
C MET A 119 8.12 6.43 -1.35
N ASP A 120 9.05 5.64 -1.92
CA ASP A 120 10.47 5.63 -1.52
C ASP A 120 11.10 7.01 -1.70
N ARG A 121 10.86 7.65 -2.86
CA ARG A 121 11.36 9.00 -3.13
C ARG A 121 10.83 10.02 -2.12
N ALA A 122 9.54 10.01 -1.82
CA ALA A 122 8.92 10.92 -0.85
C ALA A 122 9.53 10.76 0.54
N THR A 123 9.64 9.51 1.01
CA THR A 123 10.26 9.17 2.29
C THR A 123 11.70 9.67 2.37
N ARG A 124 12.52 9.35 1.36
CA ARG A 124 13.92 9.81 1.29
C ARG A 124 14.02 11.33 1.18
N GLY A 125 13.09 11.97 0.48
CA GLY A 125 13.00 13.42 0.36
C GLY A 125 12.87 14.08 1.73
N ILE A 126 11.90 13.64 2.53
CA ILE A 126 11.68 14.12 3.89
C ILE A 126 12.88 13.81 4.78
N LEU A 127 13.39 12.57 4.75
CA LEU A 127 14.50 12.15 5.60
C LEU A 127 15.80 12.96 5.33
N ARG A 128 16.02 13.46 4.11
CA ARG A 128 17.20 14.30 3.79
C ARG A 128 17.18 15.63 4.53
N GLU A 129 16.03 16.12 4.94
CA GLU A 129 15.88 17.38 5.67
C GLU A 129 16.24 17.24 7.17
N SER A 130 16.45 16.01 7.66
CA SER A 130 16.74 15.73 9.07
C SER A 130 18.16 16.09 9.51
N GLY A 131 19.09 16.27 8.57
CA GLY A 131 20.52 16.40 8.88
C GLY A 131 21.23 15.07 9.14
N LEU A 132 20.54 13.93 9.00
CA LEU A 132 21.13 12.60 9.18
C LEU A 132 22.33 12.38 8.25
N ARG A 133 23.40 11.82 8.81
CA ARG A 133 24.63 11.52 8.07
C ARG A 133 24.38 10.49 6.97
N LYS A 134 25.08 10.65 5.84
CA LYS A 134 25.00 9.74 4.69
C LYS A 134 25.24 8.27 5.05
N GLN A 135 26.16 8.00 5.98
CA GLN A 135 26.51 6.64 6.40
C GLN A 135 25.37 5.89 7.13
N HIS A 136 24.42 6.61 7.72
CA HIS A 136 23.27 6.03 8.44
C HIS A 136 21.96 6.14 7.67
N PHE A 137 21.93 6.94 6.59
CA PHE A 137 20.72 7.26 5.84
C PHE A 137 19.98 6.02 5.33
N ASP A 138 20.68 5.10 4.67
CA ASP A 138 20.05 3.90 4.11
C ASP A 138 19.56 2.94 5.19
N ALA A 139 20.28 2.83 6.31
CA ALA A 139 19.87 2.01 7.45
C ALA A 139 18.64 2.59 8.16
N ALA A 140 18.57 3.92 8.32
CA ALA A 140 17.41 4.62 8.87
C ALA A 140 16.18 4.43 7.98
N HIS A 141 16.34 4.65 6.66
CA HIS A 141 15.28 4.44 5.69
C HIS A 141 14.78 2.99 5.69
N ALA A 142 15.69 2.01 5.67
CA ALA A 142 15.35 0.59 5.73
C ALA A 142 14.59 0.25 7.01
N THR A 143 15.02 0.76 8.17
CA THR A 143 14.34 0.53 9.46
C THR A 143 12.90 1.03 9.44
N LEU A 144 12.66 2.23 8.92
CA LEU A 144 11.32 2.78 8.79
C LEU A 144 10.44 1.91 7.85
N TYR A 145 10.99 1.52 6.69
CA TYR A 145 10.26 0.69 5.72
C TYR A 145 9.95 -0.72 6.26
N ILE A 146 10.90 -1.35 6.94
CA ILE A 146 10.72 -2.65 7.61
C ILE A 146 9.65 -2.53 8.70
N HIS A 147 9.66 -1.46 9.51
CA HIS A 147 8.63 -1.24 10.52
C HIS A 147 7.23 -1.12 9.90
N LEU A 148 7.08 -0.37 8.81
CA LEU A 148 5.82 -0.24 8.08
C LEU A 148 5.32 -1.59 7.55
N LEU A 149 6.10 -2.25 6.70
CA LEU A 149 5.66 -3.50 6.08
C LEU A 149 5.51 -4.63 7.09
N GLY A 150 6.42 -4.74 8.05
CA GLY A 150 6.38 -5.74 9.11
C GLY A 150 5.15 -5.59 10.00
N SER A 151 4.81 -4.36 10.39
CA SER A 151 3.60 -4.08 11.16
C SER A 151 2.34 -4.45 10.36
N VAL A 152 2.30 -4.11 9.05
CA VAL A 152 1.11 -4.37 8.22
C VAL A 152 0.92 -5.87 8.06
N GLN A 153 2.01 -6.58 7.78
CA GLN A 153 2.01 -8.03 7.66
C GLN A 153 1.55 -8.70 8.96
N LEU A 154 2.05 -8.23 10.11
CA LEU A 154 1.65 -8.74 11.41
C LEU A 154 0.15 -8.52 11.65
N ALA A 155 -0.39 -7.35 11.29
CA ALA A 155 -1.82 -7.07 11.41
C ALA A 155 -2.68 -7.98 10.52
N HIS A 156 -2.24 -8.25 9.28
CA HIS A 156 -2.94 -9.18 8.39
C HIS A 156 -2.91 -10.63 8.91
N ASN A 157 -1.78 -11.07 9.46
CA ASN A 157 -1.64 -12.42 10.01
C ASN A 157 -2.52 -12.62 11.26
N LEU A 158 -2.59 -11.62 12.14
CA LEU A 158 -3.44 -11.66 13.34
C LEU A 158 -4.93 -11.46 13.03
N HIS A 159 -5.28 -10.87 11.88
CA HIS A 159 -6.66 -10.88 11.40
C HIS A 159 -7.14 -12.30 11.07
N ALA A 160 -6.22 -13.17 10.65
CA ALA A 160 -6.49 -14.58 10.35
C ALA A 160 -6.48 -15.50 11.60
N GLY A 161 -6.00 -15.04 12.77
CA GLY A 161 -5.93 -15.84 13.99
C GLY A 161 -6.05 -15.02 15.29
N ALA A 162 -7.09 -15.31 16.08
CA ALA A 162 -7.37 -14.85 17.46
C ALA A 162 -7.17 -13.35 17.80
N ALA A 163 -8.28 -12.67 18.10
CA ALA A 163 -8.44 -11.21 18.12
C ALA A 163 -7.79 -10.39 19.26
N ALA A 164 -6.94 -10.96 20.13
CA ALA A 164 -6.58 -10.29 21.39
C ALA A 164 -5.44 -9.24 21.29
N HIS A 165 -4.61 -9.24 20.24
CA HIS A 165 -3.42 -8.38 20.16
C HIS A 165 -3.20 -7.76 18.77
N ARG A 166 -4.27 -7.32 18.10
CA ARG A 166 -4.13 -6.66 16.78
C ARG A 166 -3.25 -5.41 16.90
N PRO A 167 -2.23 -5.23 16.04
CA PRO A 167 -1.56 -3.96 15.88
C PRO A 167 -2.59 -2.92 15.45
N SER A 168 -2.91 -2.02 16.35
CA SER A 168 -3.72 -0.83 16.07
C SER A 168 -2.82 0.29 15.55
N ASP A 169 -3.44 1.32 14.97
CA ASP A 169 -2.79 2.58 14.62
C ASP A 169 -1.96 3.13 15.78
N THR A 170 -2.41 2.94 17.04
CA THR A 170 -1.68 3.36 18.24
C THR A 170 -0.39 2.57 18.48
N THR A 171 -0.40 1.25 18.28
CA THR A 171 0.79 0.41 18.40
C THR A 171 1.80 0.73 17.31
N PHE A 172 1.32 0.87 16.06
CA PHE A 172 2.15 1.27 14.94
C PHE A 172 2.81 2.64 15.18
N ALA A 173 2.01 3.65 15.59
CA ALA A 173 2.48 4.99 15.90
C ALA A 173 3.49 5.01 17.05
N TYR A 174 3.31 4.15 18.06
CA TYR A 174 4.27 4.02 19.15
C TYR A 174 5.62 3.47 18.67
N GLY A 175 5.63 2.40 17.88
CA GLY A 175 6.86 1.86 17.29
C GLY A 175 7.57 2.87 16.39
N LEU A 176 6.82 3.63 15.59
CA LEU A 176 7.37 4.70 14.75
C LEU A 176 8.03 5.80 15.60
N ARG A 177 7.39 6.21 16.70
CA ARG A 177 7.97 7.17 17.65
C ARG A 177 9.25 6.67 18.30
N LEU A 178 9.35 5.38 18.64
CA LEU A 178 10.58 4.81 19.18
C LEU A 178 11.73 4.87 18.17
N ILE A 179 11.45 4.56 16.90
CA ILE A 179 12.44 4.65 15.83
C ILE A 179 12.90 6.10 15.65
N LEU A 180 11.96 7.05 15.59
CA LEU A 180 12.29 8.47 15.43
C LEU A 180 13.06 9.04 16.61
N ALA A 181 12.71 8.65 17.85
CA ALA A 181 13.46 9.07 19.03
C ALA A 181 14.94 8.63 18.96
N GLY A 182 15.19 7.39 18.52
CA GLY A 182 16.56 6.91 18.29
C GLY A 182 17.29 7.68 17.18
N LEU A 183 16.61 7.99 16.08
CA LEU A 183 17.18 8.80 14.99
C LEU A 183 17.51 10.23 15.44
N LEU A 184 16.63 10.85 16.23
CA LEU A 184 16.83 12.20 16.76
C LEU A 184 18.01 12.26 17.74
N GLN A 185 18.19 11.23 18.57
CA GLN A 185 19.33 11.12 19.46
C GLN A 185 20.65 11.06 18.66
N GLU A 186 20.72 10.21 17.62
CA GLU A 186 21.89 10.12 16.73
C GLU A 186 22.19 11.44 16.01
N ILE A 187 21.16 12.21 15.63
CA ILE A 187 21.35 13.55 15.03
C ILE A 187 21.87 14.55 16.08
N GLY A 188 21.40 14.47 17.33
CA GLY A 188 21.68 15.43 18.39
C GLY A 188 22.98 15.20 19.18
N GLU A 189 23.44 13.95 19.34
CA GLU A 189 24.67 13.62 20.08
C GLU A 189 25.97 14.13 19.42
N GLU A 190 25.87 14.64 18.19
CA GLU A 190 27.02 15.01 17.37
C GLU A 190 26.95 16.45 16.82
N SER A 191 26.00 17.26 17.31
CA SER A 191 25.87 18.71 17.05
C SER A 191 26.49 19.53 18.19
#